data_AF-A0A654AWJ4-F1
#
_entry.id   AF-A0A654AWJ4-F1
#
_cell.length_a   1.000
_cell.length_b   1.000
_cell.length_c   1.000
_cell.angle_alpha   90.00
_cell.angle_beta   90.00
_cell.angle_gamma   90.00
#
_symmetry.space_group_name_H-M   'P 1'
#
loop_
_entity.id
_entity.type
_entity.pdbx_description
1 polymer ?
#
loop_
_entity_poly.entity_id
_entity_poly.type
_entity_poly.pdbx_seq_one_letter_code
_entity_poly.pdbx_strand_id
1 'polypeptide(L)'
;MIAVALIAAAFGVLLVRLGWGREDRGLRVGAGWALIAVGLVALMGRDGAWGLALGASVATLLAFVALAHAAITAPRPRRSTPPRDVATTVTLHSESWAGLGRRMLVFLLAVPASAVAAMLVALAGQTLARAAGWGEANAGVAGMFAFPVAWAVVTTLVMLKDRVMHMIRIVAVAAIPSAALFWGMA
;
A
#
# COMPACT_ATOMS: atom_id res chain seq x y z
N MET A 1 -18.53 14.55 17.64
CA MET A 1 -18.22 14.24 16.23
C MET A 1 -16.91 13.48 16.04
N ILE A 2 -15.85 13.74 16.83
CA ILE A 2 -14.60 12.95 16.84
C ILE A 2 -14.88 11.45 17.06
N ALA A 3 -15.71 11.12 18.05
CA ALA A 3 -16.12 9.74 18.32
C ALA A 3 -16.73 9.03 17.10
N VAL A 4 -17.55 9.73 16.30
CA VAL A 4 -18.17 9.15 15.10
C VAL A 4 -17.12 8.81 14.05
N ALA A 5 -16.13 9.68 13.85
CA ALA A 5 -15.06 9.44 12.89
C ALA A 5 -14.10 8.31 13.35
N LEU A 6 -13.83 8.22 14.66
CA LEU A 6 -13.10 7.10 15.25
C LEU A 6 -13.85 5.77 15.08
N ILE A 7 -15.16 5.77 15.36
CA ILE A 7 -16.02 4.60 15.18
C ILE A 7 -16.05 4.19 13.70
N ALA A 8 -16.14 5.15 12.77
CA ALA A 8 -16.09 4.85 11.33
C ALA A 8 -14.77 4.16 10.95
N ALA A 9 -13.62 4.71 11.38
CA ALA A 9 -12.32 4.09 11.11
C ALA A 9 -12.21 2.69 11.71
N ALA A 10 -12.64 2.51 12.97
CA ALA A 10 -12.68 1.22 13.65
C ALA A 10 -13.58 0.20 12.94
N PHE A 11 -14.80 0.62 12.57
CA PHE A 11 -15.77 -0.25 11.92
C PHE A 11 -15.32 -0.63 10.50
N GLY A 12 -14.62 0.26 9.80
CA GLY A 12 -14.03 -0.05 8.50
C GLY A 12 -13.04 -1.21 8.56
N VAL A 13 -12.22 -1.28 9.63
CA VAL A 13 -11.31 -2.42 9.87
C VAL A 13 -12.07 -3.73 10.04
N LEU A 14 -13.18 -3.70 10.80
CA LEU A 14 -14.04 -4.87 10.98
C LEU A 14 -14.69 -5.30 9.65
N LEU A 15 -15.13 -4.34 8.83
CA LEU A 15 -15.69 -4.59 7.49
C LEU A 15 -14.67 -5.28 6.57
N VAL A 16 -13.43 -4.81 6.55
CA VAL A 16 -12.34 -5.47 5.81
C VAL A 16 -12.14 -6.90 6.32
N ARG A 17 -12.11 -7.10 7.64
CA ARG A 17 -11.97 -8.44 8.24
C ARG A 17 -13.11 -9.37 7.87
N LEU A 18 -14.36 -8.88 7.90
CA LEU A 18 -15.56 -9.64 7.56
C LEU A 18 -15.66 -9.95 6.07
N GLY A 19 -15.11 -9.10 5.21
CA GLY A 19 -15.02 -9.36 3.76
C GLY A 19 -13.98 -10.42 3.39
N TRP A 20 -13.07 -10.76 4.30
CA TRP A 20 -11.96 -11.65 4.00
C TRP A 20 -12.46 -13.10 3.81
N GLY A 21 -12.25 -13.66 2.61
CA GLY A 21 -12.59 -15.06 2.31
C GLY A 21 -14.04 -15.31 1.91
N ARG A 22 -14.86 -14.26 1.72
CA ARG A 22 -16.23 -14.38 1.20
C ARG A 22 -16.28 -14.17 -0.32
N GLU A 23 -17.33 -14.67 -0.97
CA GLU A 23 -17.58 -14.43 -2.39
C GLU A 23 -17.81 -12.94 -2.70
N ASP A 24 -18.45 -12.21 -1.78
CA ASP A 24 -18.72 -10.77 -1.88
C ASP A 24 -17.58 -9.89 -1.33
N ARG A 25 -16.34 -10.42 -1.27
CA ARG A 25 -15.17 -9.73 -0.69
C ARG A 25 -14.94 -8.32 -1.26
N GLY A 26 -15.16 -8.13 -2.57
CA GLY A 26 -14.83 -6.89 -3.25
C GLY A 26 -15.59 -5.68 -2.68
N LEU A 27 -16.90 -5.84 -2.49
CA LEU A 27 -17.76 -4.78 -1.97
C LEU A 27 -17.44 -4.47 -0.50
N ARG A 28 -17.33 -5.50 0.35
CA ARG A 28 -17.09 -5.32 1.80
C ARG A 28 -15.71 -4.76 2.11
N VAL A 29 -14.68 -5.28 1.43
CA VAL A 29 -13.30 -4.79 1.58
C VAL A 29 -13.20 -3.35 1.05
N GLY A 30 -13.81 -3.07 -0.11
CA GLY A 30 -13.85 -1.72 -0.67
C GLY A 30 -14.56 -0.71 0.26
N ALA A 31 -15.74 -1.07 0.77
CA ALA A 31 -16.49 -0.24 1.72
C ALA A 31 -15.72 -0.03 3.03
N GLY A 32 -15.05 -1.08 3.54
CA GLY A 32 -14.22 -0.99 4.74
C GLY A 32 -13.07 0.00 4.58
N TRP A 33 -12.33 -0.09 3.46
CA TRP A 33 -11.26 0.87 3.15
C TRP A 33 -11.79 2.29 2.96
N ALA A 34 -12.91 2.46 2.27
CA ALA A 34 -13.54 3.77 2.09
C ALA A 34 -13.94 4.38 3.44
N LEU A 35 -14.49 3.57 4.35
CA LEU A 35 -14.91 4.03 5.67
C LEU A 35 -13.71 4.43 6.55
N ILE A 36 -12.60 3.68 6.49
CA ILE A 36 -11.33 4.06 7.13
C ILE A 36 -10.86 5.41 6.58
N ALA A 37 -10.79 5.55 5.26
CA ALA A 37 -10.30 6.78 4.62
C ALA A 37 -11.14 8.00 5.00
N VAL A 38 -12.48 7.90 4.91
CA VAL A 38 -13.41 8.97 5.29
C VAL A 38 -13.26 9.33 6.77
N GLY A 39 -13.16 8.34 7.66
CA GLY A 39 -12.94 8.57 9.09
C GLY A 39 -11.64 9.32 9.38
N LEU A 40 -10.54 8.90 8.75
CA LEU A 40 -9.22 9.55 8.91
C LEU A 40 -9.21 10.98 8.35
N VAL A 41 -9.80 11.22 7.17
CA VAL A 41 -9.93 12.57 6.59
C VAL A 41 -10.76 13.48 7.50
N ALA A 42 -11.87 12.96 8.05
CA ALA A 42 -12.70 13.73 8.98
C ALA A 42 -11.98 14.07 10.29
N LEU A 43 -11.14 13.17 10.82
CA LEU A 43 -10.31 13.43 11.99
C LEU A 43 -9.20 14.44 11.68
N MET A 44 -8.56 14.31 10.51
CA MET A 44 -7.54 15.26 10.06
C MET A 44 -8.11 16.68 9.89
N GLY A 45 -9.31 16.81 9.30
CA GLY A 45 -9.95 18.11 9.14
C GLY A 45 -10.40 18.78 10.45
N ARG A 46 -10.56 18.00 11.53
CA ARG A 46 -10.97 18.49 12.85
C ARG A 46 -9.81 18.84 13.75
N ASP A 47 -8.90 17.89 13.94
CA ASP A 47 -7.85 17.96 14.95
C ASP A 47 -6.44 17.90 14.31
N GLY A 48 -6.36 18.10 12.99
CA GLY A 48 -5.11 18.08 12.25
C GLY A 48 -4.37 16.75 12.34
N ALA A 49 -3.05 16.83 12.45
CA ALA A 49 -2.18 15.66 12.56
C ALA A 49 -2.47 14.81 13.82
N TRP A 50 -2.94 15.43 14.91
CA TRP A 50 -3.25 14.71 16.14
C TRP A 50 -4.45 13.77 15.96
N GLY A 51 -5.54 14.26 15.35
CA GLY A 51 -6.71 13.44 15.04
C GLY A 51 -6.39 12.28 14.11
N LEU A 52 -5.59 12.55 13.08
CA LEU A 52 -5.12 11.53 12.15
C LEU A 52 -4.30 10.43 12.87
N ALA A 53 -3.35 10.84 13.72
CA ALA A 53 -2.51 9.91 14.48
C ALA A 53 -3.34 9.04 15.43
N LEU A 54 -4.30 9.63 16.15
CA LEU A 54 -5.20 8.91 17.05
C LEU A 54 -6.06 7.90 16.26
N GLY A 55 -6.68 8.34 15.16
CA GLY A 55 -7.51 7.48 14.32
C GLY A 55 -6.73 6.32 13.70
N ALA A 56 -5.54 6.60 13.18
CA ALA A 56 -4.65 5.58 12.62
C ALA A 56 -4.20 4.58 13.70
N SER A 57 -3.88 5.05 14.90
CA SER A 57 -3.49 4.19 16.02
C SER A 57 -4.63 3.25 16.43
N VAL A 58 -5.86 3.76 16.55
CA VAL A 58 -7.05 2.94 16.87
C VAL A 58 -7.33 1.91 15.78
N ALA A 59 -7.32 2.32 14.50
CA ALA A 59 -7.54 1.41 13.39
C ALA A 59 -6.45 0.32 13.33
N THR A 60 -5.19 0.69 13.55
CA THR A 60 -4.05 -0.24 13.57
C THR A 60 -4.16 -1.22 14.73
N LEU A 61 -4.49 -0.75 15.93
CA LEU A 61 -4.70 -1.60 17.10
C LEU A 61 -5.80 -2.64 16.85
N LEU A 62 -6.93 -2.21 16.29
CA LEU A 62 -8.03 -3.12 15.96
C LEU A 62 -7.64 -4.14 14.87
N ALA A 63 -6.87 -3.72 13.88
CA ALA A 63 -6.34 -4.62 12.85
C ALA A 63 -5.42 -5.68 13.49
N PHE A 64 -4.53 -5.26 14.40
CA PHE A 64 -3.68 -6.18 15.16
C PHE A 64 -4.49 -7.15 16.01
N VAL A 65 -5.51 -6.68 16.73
CA VAL A 65 -6.39 -7.56 17.52
C VAL A 65 -7.11 -8.57 16.63
N ALA A 66 -7.64 -8.13 15.48
CA ALA A 66 -8.30 -9.01 14.51
C ALA A 66 -7.35 -10.07 13.94
N LEU A 67 -6.10 -9.69 13.64
CA LEU A 67 -5.06 -10.59 13.16
C LEU A 67 -4.60 -11.56 14.25
N ALA A 68 -4.39 -11.09 15.48
CA ALA A 68 -4.00 -11.92 16.62
C ALA A 68 -5.09 -12.94 16.94
N HIS A 69 -6.36 -12.51 16.98
CA HIS A 69 -7.50 -13.41 17.12
C HIS A 69 -7.53 -14.44 16.00
N ALA A 70 -7.35 -14.03 14.75
CA ALA A 70 -7.30 -14.95 13.61
C ALA A 70 -6.13 -15.94 13.74
N ALA A 71 -4.96 -15.51 14.20
CA ALA A 71 -3.81 -16.38 14.39
C ALA A 71 -4.03 -17.43 15.50
N ILE A 72 -4.70 -17.04 16.60
CA ILE A 72 -5.01 -17.94 17.72
C ILE A 72 -6.13 -18.93 17.34
N THR A 73 -7.15 -18.46 16.62
CA THR A 73 -8.33 -19.26 16.25
C THR A 73 -8.16 -20.06 14.96
N ALA A 74 -7.11 -19.79 14.18
CA ALA A 74 -6.88 -20.49 12.92
C ALA A 74 -6.76 -21.99 13.19
N PRO A 75 -7.55 -22.83 12.50
CA PRO A 75 -7.37 -24.27 12.61
C PRO A 75 -5.93 -24.61 12.18
N ARG A 76 -5.26 -25.48 12.96
CA ARG A 76 -3.95 -26.02 12.60
C ARG A 76 -4.00 -26.43 11.14
N PRO A 77 -3.03 -26.04 10.29
CA PRO A 77 -3.04 -26.41 8.90
C PRO A 77 -3.10 -27.94 8.84
N ARG A 78 -4.28 -28.48 8.53
CA ARG A 78 -4.40 -29.86 8.07
C ARG A 78 -3.45 -29.92 6.90
N ARG A 79 -2.52 -30.88 6.89
CA ARG A 79 -1.73 -31.20 5.70
C ARG A 79 -2.75 -31.27 4.55
N SER A 80 -2.80 -30.21 3.76
CA SER A 80 -3.74 -30.14 2.66
C SER A 80 -3.18 -31.14 1.68
N THR A 81 -3.81 -32.31 1.59
CA THR A 81 -3.71 -33.09 0.36
C THR A 81 -4.04 -32.09 -0.75
N PRO A 82 -3.11 -31.81 -1.69
CA PRO A 82 -3.37 -30.83 -2.73
C PRO A 82 -4.67 -31.24 -3.43
N PRO A 83 -5.64 -30.31 -3.60
CA PRO A 83 -6.87 -30.65 -4.31
C PRO A 83 -6.45 -31.12 -5.70
N ARG A 84 -6.82 -32.36 -6.03
CA ARG A 84 -6.32 -33.09 -7.21
C ARG A 84 -6.74 -32.45 -8.55
N ASP A 85 -7.62 -31.45 -8.51
CA ASP A 85 -8.26 -30.83 -9.67
C ASP A 85 -8.18 -29.29 -9.73
N VAL A 86 -7.30 -28.64 -8.95
CA VAL A 86 -6.99 -27.24 -9.27
C VAL A 86 -5.93 -27.26 -10.37
N ALA A 87 -6.37 -27.16 -11.62
CA ALA A 87 -5.47 -26.79 -12.71
C ALA A 87 -4.68 -25.56 -12.24
N THR A 88 -3.38 -25.74 -12.01
CA THR A 88 -2.48 -24.68 -11.60
C THR A 88 -2.54 -23.60 -12.68
N THR A 89 -3.31 -22.54 -12.47
CA THR A 89 -3.41 -21.39 -13.37
C THR A 89 -2.08 -20.65 -13.49
N VAL A 90 -1.14 -20.94 -12.59
CA VAL A 90 0.25 -20.53 -12.68
C VAL A 90 1.12 -21.78 -12.74
N THR A 91 1.43 -22.24 -13.94
CA THR A 91 2.62 -23.08 -14.13
C THR A 91 3.83 -22.21 -13.82
N LEU A 92 4.41 -22.37 -12.63
CA LEU A 92 5.73 -21.84 -12.29
C LEU A 92 6.76 -22.57 -13.16
N HIS A 93 6.80 -22.24 -14.45
CA HIS A 93 7.76 -22.77 -15.39
C HIS A 93 9.11 -22.13 -15.06
N SER A 94 9.86 -22.77 -14.17
CA SER A 94 11.30 -22.56 -14.05
C SER A 94 11.96 -23.92 -13.99
N GLU A 95 11.85 -24.69 -15.07
CA GLU A 95 12.64 -25.90 -15.25
C GLU A 95 14.10 -25.58 -15.63
N SER A 96 14.43 -24.32 -15.98
CA SER A 96 15.78 -23.92 -16.38
C SER A 96 16.40 -22.82 -15.52
N TRP A 97 17.69 -22.97 -15.24
CA TRP A 97 18.55 -21.97 -14.58
C TRP A 97 18.50 -20.60 -15.27
N ALA A 98 18.36 -20.58 -16.60
CA ALA A 98 18.19 -19.35 -17.38
C ALA A 98 16.90 -18.59 -17.01
N GLY A 99 15.81 -19.30 -16.70
CA GLY A 99 14.56 -18.70 -16.24
C GLY A 99 14.69 -18.05 -14.87
N LEU A 100 15.41 -18.70 -13.95
CA LEU A 100 15.71 -18.13 -12.63
C LEU A 100 16.62 -16.90 -12.73
N GLY A 101 17.68 -16.97 -13.55
CA GLY A 101 18.58 -15.85 -13.80
C GLY A 101 17.85 -14.62 -14.35
N ARG A 102 16.92 -14.82 -15.30
CA ARG A 102 16.07 -13.73 -15.82
C ARG A 102 15.22 -13.09 -14.72
N ARG A 103 14.59 -13.87 -13.85
CA ARG A 103 13.77 -13.36 -12.74
C ARG A 103 14.62 -12.59 -11.72
N MET A 104 15.79 -13.12 -11.38
CA MET A 104 16.76 -12.42 -10.51
C MET A 104 17.19 -11.10 -11.11
N LEU A 105 17.52 -11.06 -12.40
CA LEU A 105 17.91 -9.84 -13.09
C LEU A 105 16.77 -8.82 -13.14
N VAL A 106 15.54 -9.25 -13.43
CA VAL A 106 14.36 -8.37 -13.36
C VAL A 106 14.16 -7.83 -11.95
N PHE A 107 14.26 -8.66 -10.91
CA PHE A 107 14.16 -8.22 -9.52
C PHE A 107 15.23 -7.19 -9.16
N LEU A 108 16.49 -7.50 -9.50
CA LEU A 108 17.65 -6.66 -9.19
C LEU A 108 17.63 -5.31 -9.92
N LEU A 109 16.95 -5.22 -11.06
CA LEU A 109 16.77 -3.95 -11.78
C LEU A 109 15.51 -3.21 -11.34
N ALA A 110 14.39 -3.92 -11.19
CA ALA A 110 13.10 -3.32 -10.93
C ALA A 110 13.00 -2.76 -9.50
N VAL A 111 13.60 -3.41 -8.51
CA VAL A 111 13.55 -2.93 -7.12
C VAL A 111 14.30 -1.59 -6.95
N PRO A 112 15.55 -1.44 -7.42
CA PRO A 112 16.23 -0.14 -7.39
C PRO A 112 15.56 0.91 -8.28
N ALA A 113 15.09 0.53 -9.48
CA ALA A 113 14.36 1.47 -10.34
C ALA A 113 13.09 2.01 -9.67
N SER A 114 12.37 1.14 -8.95
CA SER A 114 11.21 1.54 -8.14
C SER A 114 11.60 2.44 -6.98
N ALA A 115 12.77 2.22 -6.36
CA ALA A 115 13.28 3.09 -5.30
C ALA A 115 13.60 4.50 -5.84
N VAL A 116 14.24 4.61 -7.00
CA VAL A 116 14.50 5.92 -7.64
C VAL A 116 13.19 6.64 -7.95
N ALA A 117 12.22 5.96 -8.56
CA ALA A 117 10.91 6.56 -8.83
C ALA A 117 10.18 6.96 -7.53
N ALA A 118 10.28 6.18 -6.47
CA ALA A 118 9.70 6.52 -5.18
C ALA A 118 10.37 7.74 -4.52
N MET A 119 11.69 7.87 -4.64
CA MET A 119 12.42 9.07 -4.18
C MET A 119 11.89 10.31 -4.89
N LEU A 120 11.71 10.22 -6.20
CA LEU A 120 11.15 11.29 -7.02
C LEU A 120 9.73 11.66 -6.57
N VAL A 121 8.85 10.68 -6.34
CA VAL A 121 7.50 10.92 -5.77
C VAL A 121 7.58 11.62 -4.40
N ALA A 122 8.48 11.18 -3.53
CA ALA A 122 8.65 11.77 -2.19
C ALA A 122 9.11 13.24 -2.26
N LEU A 123 10.06 13.55 -3.14
CA LEU A 123 10.53 14.91 -3.38
C LEU A 123 9.41 15.81 -3.94
N ALA A 124 8.63 15.30 -4.90
CA ALA A 124 7.47 16.02 -5.44
C ALA A 124 6.40 16.27 -4.37
N GLY A 125 6.15 15.30 -3.49
CA GLY A 125 5.26 15.46 -2.35
C GLY A 125 5.75 16.51 -1.35
N GLN A 126 7.05 16.54 -1.07
CA GLN A 126 7.67 17.54 -0.21
C GLN A 126 7.58 18.95 -0.79
N THR A 127 7.78 19.13 -2.10
CA THR A 127 7.62 20.45 -2.74
C THR A 127 6.17 20.91 -2.75
N LEU A 128 5.22 20.00 -3.01
CA LEU A 128 3.79 20.30 -2.88
C LEU A 128 3.41 20.69 -1.45
N ALA A 129 3.93 20.01 -0.44
CA ALA A 129 3.67 20.37 0.96
C ALA A 129 4.18 21.77 1.29
N ARG A 130 5.39 22.12 0.84
CA ARG A 130 5.93 23.48 0.97
C ARG A 130 5.08 24.52 0.23
N ALA A 131 4.67 24.23 -1.00
CA ALA A 131 3.79 25.10 -1.78
C ALA A 131 2.42 25.29 -1.14
N ALA A 132 1.94 24.28 -0.40
CA ALA A 132 0.72 24.35 0.42
C ALA A 132 0.93 25.07 1.77
N GLY A 133 2.09 25.69 2.00
CA GLY A 133 2.39 26.49 3.20
C GLY A 133 2.83 25.68 4.42
N TRP A 134 3.22 24.42 4.25
CA TRP A 134 3.72 23.62 5.37
C TRP A 134 5.09 24.12 5.82
N GLY A 135 5.30 24.19 7.14
CA GLY A 135 6.63 24.48 7.71
C GLY A 135 7.68 23.46 7.24
N GLU A 136 8.93 23.91 7.13
CA GLU A 136 10.00 23.13 6.52
C GLU A 136 10.22 21.76 7.19
N ALA A 137 10.15 21.71 8.52
CA ALA A 137 10.23 20.46 9.27
C ALA A 137 9.11 19.47 8.91
N ASN A 138 7.86 19.95 8.80
CA ASN A 138 6.71 19.10 8.47
C ASN A 138 6.79 18.58 7.03
N ALA A 139 7.21 19.43 6.08
CA ALA A 139 7.42 19.01 4.70
C ALA A 139 8.54 17.98 4.57
N GLY A 140 9.66 18.17 5.30
CA GLY A 140 10.76 17.22 5.34
C GLY A 140 10.36 15.85 5.91
N VAL A 141 9.65 15.85 7.04
CA VAL A 141 9.13 14.62 7.66
C VAL A 141 8.13 13.92 6.74
N ALA A 142 7.24 14.67 6.08
CA ALA A 142 6.30 14.11 5.11
C ALA A 142 7.02 13.43 3.94
N GLY A 143 8.07 14.06 3.39
CA GLY A 143 8.92 13.46 2.35
C GLY A 143 9.60 12.17 2.82
N MET A 144 10.15 12.18 4.05
CA MET A 144 10.82 11.02 4.65
C MET A 144 9.88 9.81 4.79
N PHE A 145 8.63 10.02 5.22
CA PHE A 145 7.64 8.95 5.31
C PHE A 145 7.01 8.58 3.97
N ALA A 146 6.93 9.51 3.02
CA ALA A 146 6.39 9.25 1.68
C ALA A 146 7.28 8.28 0.89
N PHE A 147 8.60 8.35 1.05
CA PHE A 147 9.55 7.48 0.33
C PHE A 147 9.28 5.97 0.51
N PRO A 148 9.29 5.39 1.72
CA PRO A 148 9.08 3.95 1.90
C PRO A 148 7.69 3.50 1.43
N VAL A 149 6.67 4.35 1.58
CA VAL A 149 5.31 4.07 1.12
C VAL A 149 5.24 4.05 -0.41
N ALA A 150 5.78 5.07 -1.07
CA ALA A 150 5.83 5.14 -2.53
C ALA A 150 6.65 3.96 -3.09
N TRP A 151 7.77 3.61 -2.45
CA TRP A 151 8.61 2.49 -2.88
C TRP A 151 7.88 1.16 -2.78
N ALA A 152 7.18 0.90 -1.69
CA ALA A 152 6.38 -0.31 -1.52
C ALA A 152 5.28 -0.40 -2.60
N VAL A 153 4.56 0.70 -2.85
CA VAL A 153 3.50 0.74 -3.86
C VAL A 153 4.06 0.51 -5.27
N VAL A 154 5.06 1.29 -5.68
CA VAL A 154 5.64 1.19 -7.03
C VAL A 154 6.25 -0.19 -7.25
N THR A 155 7.04 -0.70 -6.30
CA THR A 155 7.64 -2.04 -6.42
C THR A 155 6.58 -3.13 -6.54
N THR A 156 5.52 -3.06 -5.74
CA THR A 156 4.41 -4.02 -5.82
C THR A 156 3.73 -3.96 -7.19
N LEU A 157 3.41 -2.75 -7.68
CA LEU A 157 2.76 -2.57 -8.98
C LEU A 157 3.64 -3.07 -10.12
N VAL A 158 4.95 -2.84 -10.06
CA VAL A 158 5.93 -3.33 -11.03
C VAL A 158 6.01 -4.86 -10.99
N MET A 159 6.09 -5.46 -9.80
CA MET A 159 6.20 -6.91 -9.64
C MET A 159 4.92 -7.68 -9.99
N LEU A 160 3.77 -7.00 -10.05
CA LEU A 160 2.50 -7.58 -10.52
C LEU A 160 2.41 -7.69 -12.05
N LYS A 161 3.39 -7.22 -12.82
CA LYS A 161 3.34 -7.23 -14.28
C LYS A 161 4.25 -8.30 -14.88
N ASP A 162 3.71 -9.02 -15.86
CA ASP A 162 4.45 -10.07 -16.58
C ASP A 162 5.32 -9.52 -17.74
N ARG A 163 5.08 -8.28 -18.17
CA ARG A 163 5.78 -7.66 -19.31
C ARG A 163 6.65 -6.50 -18.84
N VAL A 164 7.93 -6.52 -19.24
CA VAL A 164 8.93 -5.47 -18.94
C VAL A 164 8.44 -4.08 -19.37
N MET A 165 7.75 -3.97 -20.51
CA MET A 165 7.22 -2.68 -20.96
C MET A 165 6.18 -2.09 -20.00
N HIS A 166 5.36 -2.92 -19.36
CA HIS A 166 4.41 -2.44 -18.34
C HIS A 166 5.13 -2.03 -17.04
N MET A 167 6.22 -2.73 -16.68
CA MET A 167 7.07 -2.35 -15.55
C MET A 167 7.68 -0.95 -15.77
N ILE A 168 8.26 -0.73 -16.96
CA ILE A 168 8.85 0.56 -17.34
C ILE A 168 7.80 1.68 -17.31
N ARG A 169 6.60 1.44 -17.84
CA ARG A 169 5.51 2.43 -17.82
C ARG A 169 5.15 2.86 -16.40
N ILE A 170 5.07 1.92 -15.45
CA ILE A 170 4.75 2.25 -14.05
C ILE A 170 5.83 3.13 -13.44
N VAL A 171 7.11 2.77 -13.61
CA VAL A 171 8.25 3.56 -13.13
C VAL A 171 8.26 4.95 -13.76
N ALA A 172 8.06 5.02 -15.08
CA ALA A 172 8.03 6.28 -15.82
C ALA A 172 6.89 7.19 -15.34
N VAL A 173 5.67 6.67 -15.20
CA VAL A 173 4.51 7.43 -14.71
C VAL A 173 4.73 7.90 -13.28
N ALA A 174 5.31 7.08 -12.41
CA ALA A 174 5.63 7.47 -11.05
C ALA A 174 6.69 8.60 -10.98
N ALA A 175 7.56 8.72 -11.98
CA ALA A 175 8.56 9.80 -12.06
C ALA A 175 8.02 11.12 -12.66
N ILE A 176 6.87 11.11 -13.33
CA ILE A 176 6.29 12.33 -13.95
C ILE A 176 6.05 13.45 -12.91
N PRO A 177 5.45 13.19 -11.74
CA PRO A 177 5.19 14.24 -10.74
C PRO A 177 6.46 14.98 -10.32
N SER A 178 7.60 14.32 -10.19
CA SER A 178 8.86 15.02 -9.88
C SER A 178 9.36 15.88 -11.04
N ALA A 179 9.24 15.39 -12.27
CA ALA A 179 9.63 16.16 -13.45
C ALA A 179 8.79 17.44 -13.58
N ALA A 180 7.48 17.36 -13.33
CA ALA A 180 6.58 18.50 -13.42
C ALA A 180 6.68 19.45 -12.21
N LEU A 181 6.79 18.91 -10.99
CA LEU A 181 6.61 19.70 -9.77
C LEU A 181 7.93 20.04 -9.06
N PHE A 182 8.91 19.13 -9.05
CA PHE A 182 10.19 19.41 -8.41
C PHE A 182 11.06 20.25 -9.34
N TRP A 183 11.22 19.84 -10.60
CA TRP A 183 12.09 20.54 -11.55
C TRP A 183 11.42 21.76 -12.22
N GLY A 184 10.08 21.82 -12.22
CA GLY A 184 9.36 22.98 -12.75
C GLY A 184 9.20 24.14 -11.77
N MET A 185 9.42 23.91 -10.47
CA MET A 185 9.26 24.92 -9.40
C MET A 185 10.57 25.21 -8.63
N ALA A 186 11.64 24.44 -8.85
CA ALA A 186 12.98 24.70 -8.33
C ALA A 186 13.75 25.66 -9.24
#